data_AF-A0A382K3X8-F1
#
_entry.id   AF-A0A382K3X8-F1
#
_cell.length_a   1.000
_cell.length_b   1.000
_cell.length_c   1.000
_cell.angle_alpha   90.00
_cell.angle_beta   90.00
_cell.angle_gamma   90.00
#
_symmetry.space_group_name_H-M   'P 1'
#
loop_
_entity.id
_entity.type
_entity.pdbx_description
1 polymer ?
#
loop_
_entity_poly.entity_id
_entity_poly.type
_entity_poly.pdbx_seq_one_letter_code
_entity_poly.pdbx_strand_id
1 'polypeptide(L)'
;MLRIRLVEEKIAKLYPEQEMRCPVHLSIGQEAIAVGVCAHLEKKDIVMSAHRAHAHYLAKGGNLKAMLAELYGKSTGCAMGKGGSMHLIDLQSGFFSAVPIVGSTIPIAVGVAWAFKMKKSANIVTVFLGDGATEQGVFFESLDFASLKDVPILF
;
A
#
# COMPACT_ATOMS: atom_id res chain seq x y z
N MET A 1 6.54 -13.26 6.03
CA MET A 1 5.86 -12.92 7.30
C MET A 1 6.84 -12.51 8.39
N LEU A 2 7.74 -13.38 8.86
CA LEU A 2 8.66 -13.07 9.98
C LEU A 2 9.47 -11.76 9.81
N ARG A 3 9.99 -11.50 8.61
CA ARG A 3 10.69 -10.24 8.30
C ARG A 3 9.83 -9.00 8.57
N ILE A 4 8.55 -9.04 8.22
CA ILE A 4 7.62 -7.91 8.40
C ILE A 4 7.37 -7.70 9.89
N ARG A 5 7.02 -8.78 10.63
CA ARG A 5 6.83 -8.77 12.08
C ARG A 5 8.00 -8.11 12.80
N LEU A 6 9.22 -8.60 12.56
CA LEU A 6 10.42 -8.13 13.24
C LEU A 6 10.75 -6.67 12.91
N VAL A 7 10.49 -6.24 11.68
CA VAL A 7 10.68 -4.83 11.28
C VAL A 7 9.68 -3.94 12.02
N GLU A 8 8.40 -4.29 12.02
CA GLU A 8 7.37 -3.47 12.69
C GLU A 8 7.52 -3.47 14.21
N GLU A 9 7.89 -4.59 14.85
CA GLU A 9 8.22 -4.63 16.27
C GLU A 9 9.42 -3.74 16.60
N LYS A 10 10.43 -3.72 15.73
CA LYS A 10 11.58 -2.83 15.89
C LYS A 10 11.18 -1.36 15.70
N ILE A 11 10.32 -1.05 14.73
CA ILE A 11 9.75 0.30 14.56
C ILE A 11 8.98 0.71 15.81
N ALA A 12 8.11 -0.16 16.34
CA ALA A 12 7.35 0.09 17.57
C ALA A 12 8.25 0.39 18.76
N LYS A 13 9.37 -0.32 18.88
CA LYS A 13 10.36 -0.11 19.95
C LYS A 13 11.08 1.23 19.83
N LEU A 14 11.35 1.70 18.61
CA LEU A 14 12.08 2.96 18.35
C LEU A 14 11.14 4.18 18.30
N TYR A 15 9.84 3.99 18.03
CA TYR A 15 8.89 5.10 17.91
C TYR A 15 8.84 6.06 19.12
N PRO A 16 8.97 5.59 20.39
CA PRO A 16 9.05 6.48 21.55
C PRO A 16 10.26 7.43 21.58
N GLU A 17 11.31 7.17 20.78
CA GLU A 17 12.47 8.07 20.64
C GLU A 17 12.11 9.39 19.95
N GLN A 18 10.92 9.47 19.33
CA GLN A 18 10.39 10.63 18.60
C GLN A 18 11.22 11.08 17.39
N GLU A 19 12.14 10.26 16.90
CA GLU A 19 12.87 10.54 15.66
C GLU A 19 12.00 10.30 14.40
N MET A 20 11.00 9.41 14.51
CA MET A 20 9.96 9.24 13.48
C MET A 20 8.81 10.22 13.78
N ARG A 21 8.79 11.36 13.07
CA ARG A 21 7.87 12.47 13.38
C ARG A 21 6.44 12.29 12.85
N CYS A 22 6.23 11.39 11.89
CA CYS A 22 4.91 11.08 11.36
C CYS A 22 4.25 9.93 12.13
N PRO A 23 2.90 9.94 12.31
CA PRO A 23 2.19 8.84 12.93
C PRO A 23 2.47 7.50 12.26
N VAL A 24 2.87 6.51 13.06
CA VAL A 24 3.17 5.15 12.60
C VAL A 24 1.98 4.24 12.84
N HIS A 25 1.55 3.52 11.80
CA HIS A 25 0.44 2.57 11.85
C HIS A 25 0.94 1.18 11.45
N LEU A 26 1.02 0.30 12.43
CA LEU A 26 1.58 -1.04 12.26
C LEU A 26 0.50 -2.02 11.78
N SER A 27 0.94 -2.99 11.00
CA SER A 27 0.16 -4.13 10.48
C SER A 27 0.47 -5.43 11.23
N ILE A 28 0.98 -5.32 12.46
CA ILE A 28 1.26 -6.41 13.39
C ILE A 28 -0.01 -7.25 13.56
N GLY A 29 0.03 -8.49 13.08
CA GLY A 29 -1.07 -9.46 13.13
C GLY A 29 -1.75 -9.69 11.77
N GLN A 30 -1.44 -8.85 10.77
CA GLN A 30 -2.06 -8.84 9.44
C GLN A 30 -1.08 -9.21 8.32
N GLU A 31 0.13 -9.67 8.65
CA GLU A 31 1.20 -9.90 7.68
C GLU A 31 0.90 -11.04 6.70
N ALA A 32 0.08 -12.00 7.12
CA ALA A 32 -0.29 -13.15 6.31
C ALA A 32 -1.04 -12.74 5.04
N ILE A 33 -1.95 -11.75 5.15
CA ILE A 33 -2.74 -11.26 4.01
C ILE A 33 -1.83 -10.60 2.98
N ALA A 34 -0.98 -9.67 3.43
CA ALA A 34 -0.03 -8.99 2.56
C ALA A 34 0.90 -9.98 1.84
N VAL A 35 1.46 -10.95 2.56
CA VAL A 35 2.38 -11.94 1.97
C VAL A 35 1.65 -12.90 1.06
N GLY A 36 0.48 -13.40 1.44
CA GLY A 36 -0.30 -14.36 0.66
C GLY A 36 -0.73 -13.78 -0.67
N VAL A 37 -1.25 -12.55 -0.68
CA VAL A 37 -1.65 -11.86 -1.91
C VAL A 37 -0.43 -11.51 -2.76
N CYS A 38 0.56 -10.81 -2.21
CA CYS A 38 1.72 -10.37 -2.99
C CYS A 38 2.60 -11.52 -3.54
N ALA A 39 2.55 -12.71 -2.94
CA ALA A 39 3.26 -13.89 -3.47
C ALA A 39 2.72 -14.38 -4.82
N HIS A 40 1.48 -14.02 -5.17
CA HIS A 40 0.83 -14.40 -6.43
C HIS A 40 0.79 -13.26 -7.44
N LEU A 41 1.35 -12.10 -7.10
CA LEU A 41 1.43 -10.95 -7.99
C LEU A 41 2.76 -10.95 -8.75
N GLU A 42 2.72 -10.59 -10.03
CA GLU A 42 3.92 -10.31 -10.78
C GLU A 42 4.53 -8.96 -10.38
N LYS A 43 5.79 -8.73 -10.77
CA LYS A 43 6.44 -7.42 -10.56
C LYS A 43 5.70 -6.27 -11.27
N LYS A 44 5.09 -6.57 -12.42
CA LYS A 44 4.35 -5.61 -13.25
C LYS A 44 2.95 -5.27 -12.71
N ASP A 45 2.41 -6.10 -11.81
CA ASP A 45 1.17 -5.81 -11.12
C ASP A 45 1.38 -4.73 -10.06
N ILE A 46 0.34 -3.93 -9.85
CA ILE A 46 0.38 -2.81 -8.94
C ILE A 46 -0.30 -3.16 -7.62
N VAL A 47 0.32 -2.76 -6.52
CA VAL A 47 -0.29 -2.73 -5.19
C VAL A 47 -0.53 -1.29 -4.76
N MET A 48 -1.73 -1.00 -4.28
CA MET A 48 -2.07 0.22 -3.56
C MET A 48 -2.56 -0.12 -2.16
N SER A 49 -2.34 0.77 -1.20
CA SER A 49 -2.64 0.48 0.20
C SER A 49 -3.25 1.68 0.95
N ALA A 50 -3.72 1.41 2.15
CA ALA A 50 -4.19 2.40 3.12
C ALA A 50 -3.04 2.82 4.07
N HIS A 51 -3.37 3.43 5.21
CA HIS A 51 -2.39 3.89 6.22
C HIS A 51 -1.55 2.77 6.86
N ARG A 52 -2.04 1.52 6.94
CA ARG A 52 -1.29 0.33 7.43
C ARG A 52 -0.52 -0.34 6.31
N ALA A 53 0.41 0.39 5.71
CA ALA A 53 1.02 0.03 4.43
C ALA A 53 2.27 -0.86 4.52
N HIS A 54 2.92 -0.98 5.69
CA HIS A 54 4.28 -1.52 5.76
C HIS A 54 4.36 -2.98 5.33
N ALA A 55 3.41 -3.81 5.77
CA ALA A 55 3.35 -5.21 5.33
C ALA A 55 3.17 -5.31 3.80
N HIS A 56 2.24 -4.54 3.22
CA HIS A 56 1.98 -4.54 1.78
C HIS A 56 3.20 -4.06 0.98
N TYR A 57 3.86 -3.00 1.44
CA TYR A 57 5.09 -2.45 0.84
C TYR A 57 6.22 -3.49 0.84
N LEU A 58 6.51 -4.09 2.00
CA LEU A 58 7.58 -5.07 2.13
C LEU A 58 7.26 -6.38 1.41
N ALA A 59 6.00 -6.82 1.42
CA ALA A 59 5.57 -8.04 0.74
C ALA A 59 5.63 -7.89 -0.78
N LYS A 60 5.35 -6.70 -1.33
CA LYS A 60 5.50 -6.41 -2.77
C LYS A 60 6.97 -6.24 -3.22
N GLY A 61 7.92 -6.31 -2.28
CA GLY A 61 9.35 -6.23 -2.57
C GLY A 61 9.95 -4.84 -2.41
N GLY A 62 9.25 -3.92 -1.74
CA GLY A 62 9.75 -2.58 -1.46
C GLY A 62 11.06 -2.58 -0.67
N ASN A 63 11.87 -1.53 -0.88
CA ASN A 63 13.18 -1.41 -0.26
C ASN A 63 13.08 -1.02 1.23
N LEU A 64 13.49 -1.93 2.13
CA LEU A 64 13.45 -1.70 3.57
C LEU A 64 14.26 -0.47 4.03
N LYS A 65 15.46 -0.24 3.44
CA LYS A 65 16.28 0.92 3.81
C LYS A 65 15.61 2.23 3.40
N ALA A 66 15.01 2.26 2.21
CA ALA A 66 14.26 3.42 1.73
C ALA A 66 12.99 3.66 2.56
N MET A 67 12.25 2.60 2.91
CA MET A 67 11.10 2.71 3.81
C MET A 67 11.50 3.29 5.17
N LEU A 68 12.55 2.76 5.81
CA LEU A 68 13.02 3.30 7.08
C LEU A 68 13.51 4.75 6.93
N ALA A 69 14.28 5.06 5.87
CA ALA A 69 14.71 6.43 5.60
C ALA A 69 13.51 7.38 5.44
N GLU A 70 12.41 6.93 4.82
CA GLU A 70 11.16 7.66 4.71
C GLU A 70 10.51 7.95 6.07
N LEU A 71 10.43 6.95 6.96
CA LEU A 71 9.88 7.11 8.30
C LEU A 71 10.66 8.13 9.14
N TYR A 72 11.96 8.26 8.90
CA TYR A 72 12.84 9.25 9.54
C TYR A 72 12.95 10.58 8.76
N GLY A 73 12.14 10.79 7.71
CA GLY A 73 12.11 12.05 6.96
C GLY A 73 13.39 12.34 6.15
N LYS A 74 14.16 11.30 5.79
CA LYS A 74 15.41 11.45 5.03
C LYS A 74 15.13 11.55 3.53
N SER A 75 15.95 12.31 2.81
CA SER A 75 15.85 12.46 1.34
C SER A 75 16.05 11.16 0.56
N THR A 76 16.70 10.17 1.16
CA THR A 76 16.86 8.81 0.61
C THR A 76 15.63 7.91 0.85
N GLY A 77 14.58 8.47 1.45
CA GLY A 77 13.29 7.81 1.62
C GLY A 77 12.62 7.49 0.27
N CYS A 78 11.75 6.49 0.27
CA CYS A 78 11.05 6.05 -0.94
C CYS A 78 10.13 7.15 -1.57
N ALA A 79 9.73 8.14 -0.78
CA ALA A 79 9.02 9.35 -1.21
C ALA A 79 9.81 10.64 -0.83
N MET A 80 11.14 10.55 -0.79
CA MET A 80 12.06 11.65 -0.46
C MET A 80 11.88 12.26 0.94
N GLY A 81 11.38 11.48 1.90
CA GLY A 81 11.17 11.90 3.29
C GLY A 81 9.94 12.78 3.52
N LYS A 82 9.03 12.86 2.54
CA LYS A 82 7.84 13.72 2.58
C LYS A 82 6.55 12.99 2.93
N GLY A 83 6.50 11.69 2.67
CA GLY A 83 5.31 10.86 2.86
C GLY A 83 5.24 10.22 4.25
N GLY A 84 6.39 9.99 4.89
CA GLY A 84 6.45 9.36 6.20
C GLY A 84 5.86 7.94 6.21
N SER A 85 5.34 7.53 7.37
CA SER A 85 4.87 6.14 7.56
C SER A 85 3.64 5.74 6.73
N MET A 86 2.82 6.70 6.31
CA MET A 86 1.50 6.42 5.72
C MET A 86 1.43 6.67 4.21
N HIS A 87 2.44 7.32 3.63
CA HIS A 87 2.45 7.66 2.21
C HIS A 87 3.71 7.13 1.50
N LEU A 88 3.88 5.81 1.59
CA LEU A 88 4.97 5.08 0.94
C LEU A 88 4.71 4.96 -0.57
N ILE A 89 5.76 5.09 -1.37
CA ILE A 89 5.72 4.98 -2.83
C ILE A 89 6.99 4.25 -3.27
N ASP A 90 6.88 3.17 -4.05
CA ASP A 90 8.01 2.47 -4.66
C ASP A 90 7.57 1.80 -5.96
N LEU A 91 7.57 2.59 -7.04
CA LEU A 91 7.16 2.17 -8.37
C LEU A 91 8.02 1.03 -8.93
N GLN A 92 9.27 0.89 -8.48
CA GLN A 92 10.16 -0.18 -8.95
C GLN A 92 9.75 -1.55 -8.40
N SER A 93 9.20 -1.59 -7.19
CA SER A 93 8.60 -2.80 -6.61
C SER A 93 7.18 -3.10 -7.13
N GLY A 94 6.53 -2.10 -7.74
CA GLY A 94 5.10 -2.13 -8.06
C GLY A 94 4.21 -1.72 -6.88
N PHE A 95 4.76 -1.12 -5.83
CA PHE A 95 3.99 -0.47 -4.77
C PHE A 95 3.71 0.98 -5.17
N PHE A 96 2.50 1.24 -5.69
CA PHE A 96 2.21 2.49 -6.38
C PHE A 96 1.99 3.65 -5.42
N SER A 97 1.18 3.45 -4.38
CA SER A 97 1.01 4.43 -3.31
C SER A 97 0.29 3.84 -2.10
N ALA A 98 0.61 4.36 -0.92
CA ALA A 98 -0.25 4.27 0.25
C ALA A 98 -0.96 5.61 0.47
N VAL A 99 -2.28 5.62 0.63
CA VAL A 99 -3.06 6.83 0.90
C VAL A 99 -3.74 6.70 2.27
N PRO A 100 -3.51 7.64 3.21
CA PRO A 100 -4.00 7.49 4.58
C PRO A 100 -5.50 7.75 4.74
N ILE A 101 -6.09 8.55 3.85
CA ILE A 101 -7.51 8.91 3.94
C ILE A 101 -8.36 7.68 3.67
N VAL A 102 -9.20 7.33 4.64
CA VAL A 102 -10.04 6.13 4.61
C VAL A 102 -10.92 6.16 3.35
N GLY A 103 -10.90 5.07 2.60
CA GLY A 103 -11.65 4.93 1.35
C GLY A 103 -11.00 5.59 0.12
N SER A 104 -10.15 6.61 0.27
CA SER A 104 -9.62 7.36 -0.88
C SER A 104 -8.72 6.55 -1.81
N THR A 105 -8.03 5.51 -1.32
CA THR A 105 -7.22 4.63 -2.19
C THR A 105 -8.07 3.89 -3.22
N ILE A 106 -9.33 3.58 -2.89
CA ILE A 106 -10.20 2.69 -3.65
C ILE A 106 -10.50 3.25 -5.06
N PRO A 107 -11.08 4.45 -5.22
CA PRO A 107 -11.35 5.00 -6.55
C PRO A 107 -10.06 5.30 -7.34
N ILE A 108 -8.96 5.62 -6.65
CA ILE A 108 -7.66 5.83 -7.31
C ILE A 108 -7.18 4.50 -7.92
N ALA A 109 -7.26 3.40 -7.18
CA ALA A 109 -6.87 2.07 -7.67
C ALA A 109 -7.75 1.64 -8.86
N VAL A 110 -9.06 1.89 -8.80
CA VAL A 110 -9.97 1.65 -9.94
C VAL A 110 -9.56 2.45 -11.15
N GLY A 111 -9.20 3.73 -10.99
CA GLY A 111 -8.72 4.57 -12.08
C GLY A 111 -7.43 4.04 -12.73
N VAL A 112 -6.46 3.59 -11.92
CA VAL A 112 -5.22 2.98 -12.41
C VAL A 112 -5.50 1.67 -13.16
N ALA A 113 -6.36 0.82 -12.62
CA ALA A 113 -6.75 -0.44 -13.24
C ALA A 113 -7.53 -0.22 -14.55
N TRP A 114 -8.38 0.80 -14.59
CA TRP A 114 -9.10 1.17 -15.79
C TRP A 114 -8.15 1.67 -16.89
N ALA A 115 -7.09 2.39 -16.52
CA ALA A 115 -6.04 2.75 -17.47
C ALA A 115 -5.29 1.52 -18.02
N PHE A 116 -5.09 0.46 -17.23
CA PHE A 116 -4.56 -0.81 -17.73
C PHE A 116 -5.48 -1.45 -18.77
N LYS A 117 -6.79 -1.46 -18.51
CA LYS A 117 -7.79 -1.93 -19.49
C LYS A 117 -7.75 -1.13 -20.79
N MET A 118 -7.75 0.21 -20.70
CA MET A 118 -7.68 1.09 -21.88
C MET A 118 -6.41 0.86 -22.71
N LYS A 119 -5.30 0.53 -22.06
CA LYS A 119 -4.01 0.21 -22.70
C LYS A 119 -3.90 -1.25 -23.14
N LYS A 120 -4.95 -2.07 -22.99
CA LYS A 120 -4.93 -3.51 -23.27
C LYS A 120 -3.79 -4.24 -22.54
N SER A 121 -3.45 -3.78 -21.34
CA SER A 121 -2.48 -4.44 -20.47
C SER A 121 -3.12 -5.66 -19.81
N ALA A 122 -2.34 -6.73 -19.65
CA ALA A 122 -2.74 -7.92 -18.90
C ALA A 122 -2.44 -7.80 -17.39
N ASN A 123 -1.92 -6.66 -16.94
CA ASN A 123 -1.58 -6.43 -15.54
C ASN A 123 -2.83 -6.14 -14.71
N ILE A 124 -2.77 -6.45 -13.42
CA ILE A 124 -3.84 -6.12 -12.47
C ILE A 124 -3.39 -5.06 -11.47
N VAL A 125 -4.37 -4.43 -10.83
CA VAL A 125 -4.18 -3.60 -9.64
C VAL A 125 -4.80 -4.32 -8.46
N THR A 126 -4.06 -4.43 -7.36
CA THR A 126 -4.57 -4.89 -6.07
C THR A 126 -4.66 -3.70 -5.12
N VAL A 127 -5.82 -3.48 -4.50
CA VAL A 127 -6.01 -2.44 -3.49
C VAL A 127 -6.29 -3.08 -2.14
N PHE A 128 -5.39 -2.86 -1.18
CA PHE A 128 -5.66 -3.25 0.20
C PHE A 128 -6.49 -2.17 0.90
N LEU A 129 -7.62 -2.57 1.47
CA LEU A 129 -8.52 -1.73 2.24
C LEU A 129 -8.89 -2.39 3.58
N GLY A 130 -9.29 -1.56 4.55
CA GLY A 130 -9.86 -2.03 5.81
C GLY A 130 -11.38 -2.16 5.71
N ASP A 131 -11.96 -2.91 6.64
CA ASP A 131 -13.41 -3.04 6.83
C ASP A 131 -14.09 -1.68 6.98
N GLY A 132 -13.56 -0.77 7.81
CA GLY A 132 -14.14 0.57 7.96
C GLY A 132 -14.15 1.41 6.66
N ALA A 133 -13.36 1.04 5.64
CA ALA A 133 -13.39 1.71 4.35
C ALA A 133 -14.58 1.29 3.48
N THR A 134 -15.22 0.15 3.75
CA THR A 134 -16.40 -0.32 3.00
C THR A 134 -17.65 0.50 3.32
N GLU A 135 -17.66 1.21 4.45
CA GLU A 135 -18.73 2.13 4.85
C GLU A 135 -18.68 3.48 4.11
N GLN A 136 -17.64 3.72 3.30
CA GLN A 136 -17.56 4.94 2.48
C GLN A 136 -18.36 4.77 1.19
N GLY A 137 -19.12 5.79 0.79
CA GLY A 137 -19.88 5.77 -0.48
C GLY A 137 -19.01 5.44 -1.69
N VAL A 138 -17.75 5.91 -1.71
CA VAL A 138 -16.78 5.64 -2.77
C VAL A 138 -16.45 4.16 -2.95
N PHE A 139 -16.65 3.31 -1.94
CA PHE A 139 -16.49 1.87 -2.07
C PHE A 139 -17.55 1.29 -3.02
N PHE A 140 -18.82 1.57 -2.77
CA PHE A 140 -19.93 1.09 -3.60
C PHE A 140 -19.86 1.64 -5.03
N GLU A 141 -19.57 2.94 -5.18
CA GLU A 141 -19.37 3.58 -6.48
C GLU A 141 -18.22 2.91 -7.27
N SER A 142 -17.12 2.59 -6.59
CA SER A 142 -15.95 1.93 -7.19
C SER A 142 -16.25 0.50 -7.62
N LEU A 143 -16.99 -0.28 -6.82
CA LEU A 143 -17.41 -1.63 -7.18
C LEU A 143 -18.35 -1.63 -8.39
N ASP A 144 -19.35 -0.74 -8.39
CA ASP A 144 -20.31 -0.62 -9.49
C ASP A 144 -19.60 -0.27 -10.80
N PHE A 145 -18.73 0.73 -10.77
CA PHE A 145 -17.95 1.12 -11.94
C PHE A 145 -16.99 0.00 -12.40
N ALA A 146 -16.29 -0.65 -11.47
CA ALA A 146 -15.36 -1.73 -11.78
C ALA A 146 -16.08 -2.91 -12.44
N SER A 147 -17.28 -3.26 -11.95
CA SER A 147 -18.13 -4.30 -12.52
C SER A 147 -18.64 -3.90 -13.92
N LEU A 148 -19.25 -2.73 -14.04
CA LEU A 148 -19.81 -2.22 -15.30
C LEU A 148 -18.76 -2.14 -16.41
N LYS A 149 -17.53 -1.75 -16.05
CA LYS A 149 -16.43 -1.59 -16.98
C LYS A 149 -15.50 -2.80 -17.05
N ASP A 150 -15.78 -3.87 -16.31
CA ASP A 150 -14.97 -5.10 -16.25
C ASP A 150 -13.47 -4.77 -16.04
N VAL A 151 -13.20 -4.00 -14.98
CA VAL A 151 -11.89 -3.45 -14.65
C VAL A 151 -10.99 -4.53 -14.02
N PRO A 152 -9.71 -4.66 -14.42
CA PRO A 152 -8.78 -5.66 -13.90
C PRO A 152 -8.24 -5.26 -12.52
N ILE A 153 -9.10 -5.30 -11.50
CA ILE A 153 -8.78 -4.93 -10.12
C ILE A 153 -9.14 -6.05 -9.14
N LEU A 154 -8.28 -6.22 -8.13
CA LEU A 154 -8.52 -7.03 -6.94
C LEU A 154 -8.74 -6.06 -5.75
N PHE A 155 -9.93 -6.12 -5.16
CA PHE A 155 -10.27 -5.45 -3.90
C PHE A 155 -9.97 -6.37 -2.72
#